data_AF-A0A1X7SJN9-F1
#
_entry.id   AF-A0A1X7SJN9-F1
#
_cell.length_a   1.000
_cell.length_b   1.000
_cell.length_c   1.000
_cell.angle_alpha   90.00
_cell.angle_beta   90.00
_cell.angle_gamma   90.00
#
_symmetry.space_group_name_H-M   'P 1'
#
loop_
_entity.id
_entity.type
_entity.pdbx_description
1 polymer ?
#
loop_
_entity_poly.entity_id
_entity_poly.type
_entity_poly.pdbx_seq_one_letter_code
_entity_poly.pdbx_strand_id
1 'polypeptide(L)'
;GAFRDAVCIRYGWRPPDLPSSCVCGHAFSVDHALSCTYGGFHTLRHNNVRDLLVSLLKDVCPNVCREPSLQPLSGERLFHRSACTEDGARLDIAVEEFWGYQGRRSFFDVRVFNPLTPTYRGQSLASCYKRNEEDKKRKYDERVREVEHGCFAPLVFSAAGGFAPIAGAFIKRLALLHAERLGKQYNTLLYFLRCEISFSLIKSTIRCLRGSRSSYSSPPSQPCLEDMSRIISDARLSI
;
A
#
# COMPACT_ATOMS: atom_id res chain seq x y z
N GLY A 1 2.44 -20.08 13.97
CA GLY A 1 2.99 -18.77 14.36
C GLY A 1 2.24 -17.62 13.69
N ALA A 2 2.45 -17.43 12.38
CA ALA A 2 1.96 -16.27 11.63
C ALA A 2 0.45 -16.00 11.73
N PHE A 3 -0.40 -17.04 11.71
CA PHE A 3 -1.85 -16.86 11.89
C PHE A 3 -2.21 -16.27 13.26
N ARG A 4 -1.63 -16.80 14.35
CA ARG A 4 -1.84 -16.27 15.71
C ARG A 4 -1.38 -14.83 15.82
N ASP A 5 -0.23 -14.49 15.23
CA ASP A 5 0.26 -13.11 15.20
C ASP A 5 -0.70 -12.19 14.45
N ALA A 6 -1.20 -12.61 13.28
CA ALA A 6 -2.16 -11.85 12.49
C ALA A 6 -3.44 -11.55 13.27
N VAL A 7 -3.98 -12.54 13.99
CA VAL A 7 -5.13 -12.35 14.88
C VAL A 7 -4.79 -11.34 15.97
N CYS A 8 -3.67 -11.52 16.68
CA CYS A 8 -3.25 -10.59 17.72
C CYS A 8 -3.12 -9.15 17.20
N ILE A 9 -2.48 -8.94 16.04
CA ILE A 9 -2.32 -7.62 15.42
C ILE A 9 -3.68 -6.98 15.12
N ARG A 10 -4.63 -7.75 14.54
CA ARG A 10 -5.95 -7.23 14.18
C ARG A 10 -6.77 -6.78 15.39
N TYR A 11 -6.65 -7.50 16.50
CA TYR A 11 -7.36 -7.18 17.74
C TYR A 11 -6.56 -6.28 18.70
N GLY A 12 -5.37 -5.83 18.30
CA GLY A 12 -4.48 -5.04 19.16
C GLY A 12 -3.95 -5.81 20.38
N TRP A 13 -3.99 -7.14 20.35
CA TRP A 13 -3.42 -7.99 21.39
C TRP A 13 -1.92 -8.14 21.20
N ARG A 14 -1.19 -8.34 22.30
CA ARG A 14 0.24 -8.62 22.26
C ARG A 14 0.48 -10.07 21.81
N PRO A 15 1.17 -10.32 20.68
CA PRO A 15 1.60 -11.66 20.33
C PRO A 15 2.52 -12.25 21.40
N PRO A 16 2.48 -13.57 21.63
CA PRO A 16 3.40 -14.24 22.56
C PRO A 16 4.83 -14.26 22.01
N ASP A 17 5.79 -14.41 22.92
CA ASP A 17 7.21 -14.65 22.60
C ASP A 17 7.83 -13.56 21.72
N LEU A 18 7.40 -12.30 21.91
CA LEU A 18 8.08 -11.16 21.34
C LEU A 18 9.40 -10.90 22.08
N PRO A 19 10.44 -10.41 21.39
CA PRO A 19 11.68 -10.01 22.05
C PRO A 19 11.40 -8.96 23.14
N SER A 20 12.29 -8.83 24.11
CA SER A 20 12.17 -7.84 25.19
C SER A 20 12.64 -6.45 24.74
N SER A 21 13.63 -6.39 23.85
CA SER A 21 14.23 -5.16 23.34
C SER A 21 14.34 -5.15 21.81
N CYS A 22 14.35 -3.95 21.24
CA CYS A 22 14.59 -3.70 19.83
C CYS A 22 16.07 -3.38 19.59
N VAL A 23 16.55 -3.56 18.36
CA VAL A 23 17.91 -3.17 17.93
C VAL A 23 18.21 -1.67 18.10
N CYS A 24 17.18 -0.82 18.23
CA CYS A 24 17.36 0.60 18.56
C CYS A 24 17.46 0.89 20.07
N GLY A 25 17.60 -0.14 20.91
CA GLY A 25 17.76 -0.03 22.36
C GLY A 25 16.47 0.19 23.17
N HIS A 26 15.32 0.37 22.52
CA HIS A 26 14.04 0.57 23.21
C HIS A 26 13.34 -0.75 23.55
N ALA A 27 12.46 -0.74 24.55
CA ALA A 27 11.60 -1.87 24.87
C ALA A 27 10.74 -2.27 23.65
N PHE A 28 10.67 -3.56 23.38
CA PHE A 28 9.94 -4.04 22.21
C PHE A 28 8.44 -4.14 22.49
N SER A 29 7.66 -3.53 21.62
CA SER A 29 6.20 -3.64 21.60
C SER A 29 5.73 -3.67 20.15
N VAL A 30 4.47 -4.09 19.92
CA VAL A 30 3.88 -4.06 18.58
C VAL A 30 3.89 -2.64 18.00
N ASP A 31 3.52 -1.65 18.83
CA ASP A 31 3.51 -0.25 18.43
C ASP A 31 4.91 0.26 18.05
N HIS A 32 5.90 -0.08 18.88
CA HIS A 32 7.29 0.25 18.63
C HIS A 32 7.78 -0.40 17.33
N ALA A 33 7.56 -1.71 17.16
CA ALA A 33 8.00 -2.44 15.98
C ALA A 33 7.34 -1.93 14.68
N LEU A 34 6.10 -1.45 14.74
CA LEU A 34 5.43 -0.89 13.56
C LEU A 34 5.94 0.50 13.16
N SER A 35 6.54 1.22 14.10
CA SER A 35 6.98 2.62 13.95
C SER A 35 8.50 2.80 13.95
N CYS A 36 9.26 1.79 14.38
CA CYS A 36 10.71 1.87 14.52
C CYS A 36 11.40 1.94 13.17
N THR A 37 12.29 2.91 13.00
CA THR A 37 13.09 3.09 11.79
C THR A 37 14.18 2.03 11.65
N TYR A 38 14.77 1.57 12.75
CA TYR A 38 15.86 0.60 12.76
C TYR A 38 15.39 -0.86 12.70
N GLY A 39 14.43 -1.24 13.55
CA GLY A 39 13.95 -2.62 13.67
C GLY A 39 12.60 -2.90 13.02
N GLY A 40 11.88 -1.86 12.58
CA GLY A 40 10.48 -1.97 12.20
C GLY A 40 10.21 -2.21 10.72
N PHE A 41 11.25 -2.32 9.88
CA PHE A 41 11.15 -2.63 8.45
C PHE A 41 10.07 -1.82 7.70
N HIS A 42 9.85 -0.55 8.08
CA HIS A 42 8.77 0.27 7.55
C HIS A 42 8.90 0.49 6.03
N THR A 43 10.13 0.69 5.54
CA THR A 43 10.45 0.78 4.10
C THR A 43 10.08 -0.51 3.37
N LEU A 44 10.41 -1.67 3.94
CA LEU A 44 10.08 -2.97 3.32
C LEU A 44 8.56 -3.17 3.25
N ARG A 45 7.83 -2.84 4.32
CA ARG A 45 6.37 -2.93 4.35
C ARG A 45 5.72 -2.06 3.29
N HIS A 46 6.17 -0.82 3.18
CA HIS A 46 5.76 0.09 2.13
C HIS A 46 6.05 -0.48 0.72
N ASN A 47 7.30 -0.90 0.50
CA ASN A 47 7.76 -1.41 -0.80
C ASN A 47 7.00 -2.67 -1.22
N ASN A 48 6.72 -3.59 -0.29
CA ASN A 48 5.93 -4.80 -0.58
C ASN A 48 4.51 -4.47 -1.09
N VAL A 49 3.86 -3.47 -0.50
CA VAL A 49 2.54 -3.02 -0.96
C VAL A 49 2.65 -2.34 -2.31
N ARG A 50 3.59 -1.40 -2.48
CA ARG A 50 3.82 -0.75 -3.77
C ARG A 50 4.09 -1.77 -4.88
N ASP A 51 5.01 -2.69 -4.65
CA ASP A 51 5.44 -3.66 -5.67
C ASP A 51 4.32 -4.63 -6.04
N LEU A 52 3.49 -5.02 -5.06
CA LEU A 52 2.24 -5.75 -5.31
C LEU A 52 1.29 -4.95 -6.22
N LEU A 53 1.03 -3.68 -5.87
CA LEU A 53 0.13 -2.83 -6.65
C LEU A 53 0.64 -2.58 -8.07
N VAL A 54 1.97 -2.39 -8.23
CA VAL A 54 2.60 -2.28 -9.55
C VAL A 54 2.39 -3.55 -10.38
N SER A 55 2.57 -4.73 -9.78
CA SER A 55 2.32 -6.01 -10.46
C SER A 55 0.87 -6.10 -10.95
N LEU A 56 -0.08 -5.85 -10.05
CA LEU A 56 -1.51 -5.90 -10.36
C LEU A 56 -1.93 -4.85 -11.39
N LEU A 57 -1.26 -3.69 -11.44
CA LEU A 57 -1.53 -2.66 -12.45
C LEU A 57 -0.96 -3.03 -13.82
N LYS A 58 0.26 -3.58 -13.89
CA LYS A 58 0.87 -4.02 -15.16
C LYS A 58 0.01 -5.04 -15.90
N ASP A 59 -0.73 -5.83 -15.14
CA ASP A 59 -1.66 -6.82 -15.63
C ASP A 59 -2.91 -6.23 -16.31
N VAL A 60 -3.19 -4.93 -16.21
CA VAL A 60 -4.43 -4.33 -16.79
C VAL A 60 -4.25 -2.94 -17.40
N CYS A 61 -3.17 -2.24 -17.09
CA CYS A 61 -2.94 -0.87 -17.55
C CYS A 61 -1.65 -0.76 -18.39
N PRO A 62 -1.64 0.13 -19.39
CA PRO A 62 -0.44 0.47 -20.12
C PRO A 62 0.51 1.34 -19.28
N ASN A 63 1.80 1.35 -19.66
CA ASN A 63 2.81 2.31 -19.20
C ASN A 63 2.88 2.49 -17.66
N VAL A 64 2.82 1.38 -16.93
CA VAL A 64 2.97 1.38 -15.47
C VAL A 64 4.43 1.55 -15.08
N CYS A 65 4.75 2.67 -14.45
CA CYS A 65 6.08 3.01 -13.98
C CYS A 65 6.16 2.87 -12.45
N ARG A 66 7.12 2.07 -11.98
CA ARG A 66 7.49 2.02 -10.57
C ARG A 66 8.43 3.18 -10.25
N GLU A 67 8.14 3.86 -9.15
CA GLU A 67 8.93 4.97 -8.63
C GLU A 67 9.27 6.04 -9.70
N PRO A 68 8.29 6.62 -10.41
CA PRO A 68 8.55 7.62 -11.45
C PRO A 68 9.22 8.87 -10.86
N SER A 69 10.21 9.41 -11.58
CA SER A 69 10.77 10.73 -11.29
C SER A 69 9.79 11.82 -11.71
N LEU A 70 9.62 12.82 -10.86
CA LEU A 70 8.88 14.04 -11.18
C LEU A 70 9.80 15.01 -11.94
N GLN A 71 9.20 15.83 -12.80
CA GLN A 71 9.89 16.91 -13.49
C GLN A 71 10.48 17.89 -12.47
N PRO A 72 11.72 18.37 -12.68
CA PRO A 72 12.29 19.47 -11.90
C PRO A 72 11.42 20.72 -12.00
N LEU A 73 11.44 21.55 -10.96
CA LEU A 73 10.77 22.84 -11.01
C LEU A 73 11.63 23.82 -11.82
N SER A 74 11.02 24.49 -12.79
CA SER A 74 11.64 25.46 -13.71
C SER A 74 11.27 26.92 -13.39
N GLY A 75 10.60 27.15 -12.27
CA GLY A 75 10.17 28.48 -11.79
C GLY A 75 8.77 28.49 -11.18
N GLU A 76 8.06 27.36 -11.21
CA GLU A 76 6.74 27.18 -10.62
C GLU A 76 6.81 27.39 -9.10
N ARG A 77 5.89 28.19 -8.58
CA ARG A 77 5.74 28.41 -7.14
C ARG A 77 4.51 27.68 -6.65
N LEU A 78 4.73 26.64 -5.85
CA LEU A 78 3.65 25.90 -5.21
C LEU A 78 3.12 26.71 -4.02
N PHE A 79 1.79 26.83 -3.93
CA PHE A 79 1.07 27.56 -2.91
C PHE A 79 1.20 26.89 -1.53
N HIS A 80 1.10 25.56 -1.47
CA HIS A 80 1.18 24.87 -0.20
C HIS A 80 2.63 24.82 0.30
N ARG A 81 2.86 25.32 1.52
CA ARG A 81 4.18 25.24 2.19
C ARG A 81 4.69 23.80 2.38
N SER A 82 3.77 22.83 2.40
CA SER A 82 4.08 21.41 2.51
C SER A 82 4.30 20.72 1.18
N ALA A 83 4.07 21.40 0.06
CA ALA A 83 4.23 20.82 -1.26
C ALA A 83 5.70 20.46 -1.51
N CYS A 84 5.91 19.33 -2.17
CA CYS A 84 7.24 18.81 -2.44
C CYS A 84 7.92 19.63 -3.55
N THR A 85 8.92 20.43 -3.18
CA THR A 85 9.74 21.23 -4.11
C THR A 85 11.11 20.62 -4.38
N GLU A 86 11.36 19.40 -3.90
CA GLU A 86 12.66 18.73 -4.02
C GLU A 86 12.95 18.35 -5.48
N ASP A 87 14.19 18.59 -5.93
CA ASP A 87 14.69 18.05 -7.18
C ASP A 87 14.89 16.55 -7.07
N GLY A 88 14.58 15.83 -8.14
CA GLY A 88 14.62 14.36 -8.14
C GLY A 88 13.55 13.70 -7.27
N ALA A 89 12.50 14.43 -6.88
CA ALA A 89 11.36 13.86 -6.19
C ALA A 89 10.75 12.69 -6.98
N ARG A 90 10.34 11.64 -6.27
CA ARG A 90 9.73 10.45 -6.86
C ARG A 90 8.42 10.14 -6.14
N LEU A 91 7.41 9.74 -6.91
CA LEU A 91 6.20 9.10 -6.37
C LEU A 91 6.36 7.59 -6.45
N ASP A 92 5.42 6.81 -5.94
CA ASP A 92 5.60 5.36 -5.87
C ASP A 92 5.20 4.65 -7.16
N ILE A 93 4.15 5.14 -7.81
CA ILE A 93 3.56 4.52 -9.00
C ILE A 93 3.06 5.62 -9.93
N ALA A 94 3.33 5.49 -11.23
CA ALA A 94 2.59 6.18 -12.28
C ALA A 94 1.97 5.17 -13.23
N VAL A 95 0.80 5.50 -13.76
CA VAL A 95 0.09 4.68 -14.72
C VAL A 95 -0.71 5.58 -15.66
N GLU A 96 -0.82 5.18 -16.91
CA GLU A 96 -1.64 5.87 -17.89
C GLU A 96 -3.05 5.26 -17.93
N GLU A 97 -4.05 6.10 -18.17
CA GLU A 97 -5.44 5.68 -18.48
C GLU A 97 -6.18 4.94 -17.36
N PHE A 98 -5.65 4.89 -16.14
CA PHE A 98 -6.29 4.19 -15.02
C PHE A 98 -7.73 4.67 -14.74
N TRP A 99 -7.96 5.98 -14.81
CA TRP A 99 -9.28 6.60 -14.65
C TRP A 99 -10.08 6.75 -15.96
N GLY A 100 -9.62 6.16 -17.06
CA GLY A 100 -10.32 6.20 -18.36
C GLY A 100 -10.12 7.49 -19.16
N TYR A 101 -9.24 8.39 -18.72
CA TYR A 101 -8.84 9.56 -19.50
C TYR A 101 -7.64 9.20 -20.37
N GLN A 102 -7.84 9.17 -21.68
CA GLN A 102 -6.81 8.81 -22.65
C GLN A 102 -5.59 9.72 -22.53
N GLY A 103 -4.39 9.13 -22.50
CA GLY A 103 -3.11 9.86 -22.44
C GLY A 103 -2.82 10.58 -21.11
N ARG A 104 -3.69 10.52 -20.10
CA ARG A 104 -3.47 11.21 -18.81
C ARG A 104 -2.84 10.27 -17.78
N ARG A 105 -1.74 10.71 -17.17
CA ARG A 105 -1.05 9.98 -16.09
C ARG A 105 -1.73 10.17 -14.75
N SER A 106 -1.92 9.06 -14.05
CA SER A 106 -2.32 9.00 -12.65
C SER A 106 -1.12 8.59 -11.83
N PHE A 107 -0.83 9.37 -10.79
CA PHE A 107 0.25 9.13 -9.86
C PHE A 107 -0.31 8.70 -8.51
N PHE A 108 0.33 7.70 -7.93
CA PHE A 108 -0.02 7.17 -6.62
C PHE A 108 1.18 7.14 -5.71
N ASP A 109 0.91 7.39 -4.45
CA ASP A 109 1.88 7.28 -3.37
C ASP A 109 1.27 6.46 -2.23
N VAL A 110 2.03 5.49 -1.73
CA VAL A 110 1.59 4.49 -0.77
C VAL A 110 1.96 4.95 0.64
N ARG A 111 1.03 4.77 1.58
CA ARG A 111 1.31 4.95 3.01
C ARG A 111 0.75 3.78 3.79
N VAL A 112 1.57 3.18 4.65
CA VAL A 112 1.13 2.18 5.63
C VAL A 112 1.37 2.71 7.04
N PHE A 113 0.30 3.03 7.77
CA PHE A 113 0.41 3.57 9.13
C PHE A 113 -0.13 2.58 10.18
N ASN A 114 0.31 2.73 11.42
CA ASN A 114 -0.27 2.02 12.55
C ASN A 114 -1.34 2.91 13.21
N PRO A 115 -2.62 2.52 13.21
CA PRO A 115 -3.68 3.33 13.84
C PRO A 115 -3.63 3.32 15.37
N LEU A 116 -2.83 2.44 15.98
CA LEU A 116 -2.72 2.29 17.44
C LEU A 116 -1.59 3.15 18.05
N THR A 117 -0.90 3.97 17.26
CA THR A 117 0.17 4.82 17.77
C THR A 117 -0.35 5.92 18.70
N PRO A 118 0.47 6.42 19.63
CA PRO A 118 0.08 7.54 20.49
C PRO A 118 -0.44 8.76 19.74
N THR A 119 0.07 9.03 18.53
CA THR A 119 -0.35 10.13 17.65
C THR A 119 -1.82 10.08 17.26
N TYR A 120 -2.41 8.88 17.18
CA TYR A 120 -3.81 8.67 16.79
C TYR A 120 -4.72 8.35 17.98
N ARG A 121 -4.19 8.36 19.21
CA ARG A 121 -4.97 8.08 20.41
C ARG A 121 -6.15 9.04 20.52
N GLY A 122 -7.34 8.50 20.78
CA GLY A 122 -8.58 9.26 20.89
C GLY A 122 -9.21 9.71 19.55
N GLN A 123 -8.60 9.39 18.41
CA GLN A 123 -9.18 9.65 17.09
C GLN A 123 -9.90 8.42 16.56
N SER A 124 -10.98 8.62 15.81
CA SER A 124 -11.62 7.54 15.08
C SER A 124 -10.72 7.05 13.94
N LEU A 125 -10.81 5.78 13.57
CA LEU A 125 -10.03 5.23 12.45
C LEU A 125 -10.31 5.99 11.14
N ALA A 126 -11.55 6.43 10.92
CA ALA A 126 -11.91 7.25 9.77
C ALA A 126 -11.18 8.61 9.76
N SER A 127 -11.09 9.27 10.92
CA SER A 127 -10.30 10.51 11.08
C SER A 127 -8.82 10.28 10.82
N CYS A 128 -8.27 9.16 11.28
CA CYS A 128 -6.87 8.79 11.02
C CYS A 128 -6.61 8.57 9.52
N TYR A 129 -7.51 7.88 8.80
CA TYR A 129 -7.40 7.72 7.35
C TYR A 129 -7.46 9.08 6.63
N LYS A 130 -8.46 9.91 6.95
CA LYS A 130 -8.64 11.23 6.36
C LYS A 130 -7.38 12.09 6.52
N ARG A 131 -6.84 12.17 7.74
CA ARG A 131 -5.60 12.90 8.03
C ARG A 131 -4.43 12.42 7.18
N ASN A 132 -4.25 11.10 7.07
CA ASN A 132 -3.15 10.53 6.29
C ASN A 132 -3.28 10.78 4.78
N GLU A 133 -4.50 10.72 4.23
CA GLU A 133 -4.76 11.09 2.83
C GLU A 133 -4.50 12.57 2.59
N GLU A 134 -4.98 13.45 3.48
CA GLU A 134 -4.78 14.90 3.41
C GLU A 134 -3.30 15.28 3.50
N ASP A 135 -2.52 14.63 4.37
CA ASP A 135 -1.08 14.87 4.47
C ASP A 135 -0.35 14.60 3.15
N LYS A 136 -0.68 13.48 2.47
CA LYS A 136 -0.06 13.14 1.19
C LYS A 136 -0.57 14.06 0.06
N LYS A 137 -1.86 14.39 0.04
CA LYS A 137 -2.42 15.36 -0.92
C LYS A 137 -1.74 16.72 -0.80
N ARG A 138 -1.66 17.27 0.41
CA ARG A 138 -0.97 18.54 0.70
C ARG A 138 0.51 18.53 0.31
N LYS A 139 1.12 17.34 0.20
CA LYS A 139 2.53 17.19 -0.20
C LYS A 139 2.72 17.08 -1.71
N TYR A 140 1.85 16.37 -2.43
CA TYR A 140 2.12 15.98 -3.81
C TYR A 140 1.09 16.43 -4.84
N ASP A 141 -0.17 16.63 -4.43
CA ASP A 141 -1.28 16.87 -5.38
C ASP A 141 -1.07 18.11 -6.23
N GLU A 142 -0.62 19.20 -5.60
CA GLU A 142 -0.36 20.46 -6.28
C GLU A 142 0.72 20.32 -7.35
N ARG A 143 1.89 19.74 -7.01
CA ARG A 143 2.98 19.54 -7.98
C ARG A 143 2.55 18.63 -9.12
N VAL A 144 1.87 17.53 -8.83
CA VAL A 144 1.40 16.59 -9.88
C VAL A 144 0.43 17.27 -10.83
N ARG A 145 -0.46 18.13 -10.31
CA ARG A 145 -1.47 18.80 -11.13
C ARG A 145 -0.87 19.94 -11.96
N GLU A 146 -0.02 20.77 -11.36
CA GLU A 146 0.52 21.98 -12.01
C GLU A 146 1.74 21.71 -12.89
N VAL A 147 2.57 20.72 -12.56
CA VAL A 147 3.83 20.43 -13.27
C VAL A 147 3.68 19.21 -14.17
N GLU A 148 3.22 18.08 -13.62
CA GLU A 148 3.09 16.83 -14.41
C GLU A 148 1.83 16.78 -15.27
N HIS A 149 0.91 17.74 -15.07
CA HIS A 149 -0.43 17.77 -15.67
C HIS A 149 -1.25 16.48 -15.45
N GLY A 150 -0.92 15.74 -14.38
CA GLY A 150 -1.51 14.46 -14.02
C GLY A 150 -2.61 14.56 -12.96
N CYS A 151 -3.05 13.41 -12.48
CA CYS A 151 -3.91 13.29 -11.31
C CYS A 151 -3.17 12.56 -10.19
N PHE A 152 -3.32 13.03 -8.94
CA PHE A 152 -2.71 12.39 -7.78
C PHE A 152 -3.76 11.73 -6.88
N ALA A 153 -3.43 10.56 -6.34
CA ALA A 153 -4.24 9.90 -5.33
C ALA A 153 -3.36 9.17 -4.30
N PRO A 154 -3.50 9.46 -2.99
CA PRO A 154 -2.78 8.72 -1.96
C PRO A 154 -3.44 7.37 -1.70
N LEU A 155 -2.64 6.31 -1.65
CA LEU A 155 -3.06 4.95 -1.33
C LEU A 155 -2.67 4.63 0.12
N VAL A 156 -3.57 4.98 1.04
CA VAL A 156 -3.35 4.83 2.48
C VAL A 156 -3.94 3.52 3.00
N PHE A 157 -3.10 2.76 3.70
CA PHE A 157 -3.40 1.49 4.34
C PHE A 157 -3.05 1.52 5.83
N SER A 158 -3.74 0.71 6.62
CA SER A 158 -3.36 0.43 8.00
C SER A 158 -2.56 -0.86 8.10
N ALA A 159 -1.61 -0.92 9.04
CA ALA A 159 -0.80 -2.12 9.29
C ALA A 159 -1.61 -3.37 9.69
N ALA A 160 -2.86 -3.17 10.14
CA ALA A 160 -3.81 -4.23 10.46
C ALA A 160 -4.59 -4.78 9.24
N GLY A 161 -4.38 -4.22 8.05
CA GLY A 161 -4.97 -4.70 6.79
C GLY A 161 -6.17 -3.91 6.28
N GLY A 162 -6.47 -2.74 6.84
CA GLY A 162 -7.50 -1.83 6.35
C GLY A 162 -6.96 -0.82 5.34
N PHE A 163 -7.87 -0.10 4.66
CA PHE A 163 -7.54 0.92 3.67
C PHE A 163 -8.47 2.13 3.77
N ALA A 164 -7.97 3.29 3.35
CA ALA A 164 -8.70 4.54 3.32
C ALA A 164 -9.66 4.63 2.12
N PRO A 165 -10.60 5.59 2.09
CA PRO A 165 -11.60 5.71 1.02
C PRO A 165 -11.01 5.80 -0.39
N ILE A 166 -9.93 6.56 -0.61
CA ILE A 166 -9.30 6.71 -1.93
C ILE A 166 -8.67 5.39 -2.38
N ALA A 167 -7.96 4.71 -1.48
CA ALA A 167 -7.44 3.37 -1.74
C ALA A 167 -8.56 2.36 -2.04
N GLY A 168 -9.71 2.48 -1.36
CA GLY A 168 -10.89 1.68 -1.63
C GLY A 168 -11.47 1.91 -3.04
N ALA A 169 -11.54 3.16 -3.49
CA ALA A 169 -11.96 3.50 -4.86
C ALA A 169 -10.96 2.97 -5.91
N PHE A 170 -9.66 3.10 -5.64
CA PHE A 170 -8.59 2.53 -6.47
C PHE A 170 -8.75 1.01 -6.62
N ILE A 171 -8.92 0.27 -5.52
CA ILE A 171 -9.09 -1.20 -5.56
C ILE A 171 -10.34 -1.59 -6.34
N LYS A 172 -11.45 -0.85 -6.18
CA LYS A 172 -12.68 -1.07 -6.95
C LYS A 172 -12.46 -0.87 -8.45
N ARG A 173 -11.74 0.16 -8.87
CA ARG A 173 -11.42 0.39 -10.29
C ARG A 173 -10.49 -0.68 -10.83
N LEU A 174 -9.46 -1.05 -10.07
CA LEU A 174 -8.55 -2.12 -10.43
C LEU A 174 -9.29 -3.45 -10.64
N ALA A 175 -10.23 -3.80 -9.75
CA ALA A 175 -11.06 -4.99 -9.90
C ALA A 175 -11.91 -4.97 -11.18
N LEU A 176 -12.42 -3.80 -11.57
CA LEU A 176 -13.20 -3.63 -12.79
C LEU A 176 -12.34 -3.88 -14.04
N LEU A 177 -11.15 -3.29 -14.09
CA LEU A 177 -10.21 -3.48 -15.21
C LEU A 177 -9.78 -4.95 -15.35
N HIS A 178 -9.53 -5.64 -14.23
CA HIS A 178 -9.25 -7.08 -14.24
C HIS A 178 -10.46 -7.90 -14.70
N ALA A 179 -11.68 -7.51 -14.32
CA ALA A 179 -12.90 -8.21 -14.70
C ALA A 179 -13.14 -8.13 -16.21
N GLU A 180 -12.95 -6.94 -16.78
CA GLU A 180 -13.01 -6.69 -18.22
C GLU A 180 -11.95 -7.50 -18.97
N ARG A 181 -10.70 -7.48 -18.49
CA ARG A 181 -9.59 -8.19 -19.16
C ARG A 181 -9.72 -9.72 -19.11
N LEU A 182 -10.16 -10.27 -17.96
CA LEU A 182 -10.22 -11.72 -17.73
C LEU A 182 -11.60 -12.33 -18.07
N GLY A 183 -12.62 -11.51 -18.33
CA GLY A 183 -14.00 -11.98 -18.49
C GLY A 183 -14.55 -12.67 -17.23
N LYS A 184 -14.13 -12.24 -16.04
CA LYS A 184 -14.53 -12.83 -14.73
C LYS A 184 -15.49 -11.90 -13.99
N GLN A 185 -16.16 -12.42 -12.97
CA GLN A 185 -17.08 -11.63 -12.15
C GLN A 185 -16.32 -10.59 -11.32
N TYR A 186 -16.78 -9.34 -11.40
CA TYR A 186 -16.23 -8.20 -10.67
C TYR A 186 -16.06 -8.47 -9.16
N ASN A 187 -17.11 -9.01 -8.51
CA ASN A 187 -17.08 -9.24 -7.07
C ASN A 187 -15.98 -10.23 -6.67
N THR A 188 -15.80 -11.31 -7.43
CA THR A 188 -14.73 -12.30 -7.17
C THR A 188 -13.35 -11.65 -7.20
N LEU A 189 -13.09 -10.81 -8.22
CA LEU A 189 -11.82 -10.09 -8.34
C LEU A 189 -11.66 -9.02 -7.26
N LEU A 190 -12.73 -8.32 -6.89
CA LEU A 190 -12.70 -7.36 -5.80
C LEU A 190 -12.33 -8.01 -4.47
N TYR A 191 -12.89 -9.18 -4.16
CA TYR A 191 -12.53 -9.94 -2.95
C TYR A 191 -11.10 -10.44 -3.02
N PHE A 192 -10.68 -11.01 -4.16
CA PHE A 192 -9.31 -11.46 -4.38
C PHE A 192 -8.29 -10.34 -4.14
N LEU A 193 -8.46 -9.18 -4.77
CA LEU A 193 -7.54 -8.03 -4.62
C LEU A 193 -7.48 -7.52 -3.18
N ARG A 194 -8.63 -7.47 -2.49
CA ARG A 194 -8.67 -7.11 -1.06
C ARG A 194 -7.90 -8.13 -0.20
N CYS A 195 -8.05 -9.41 -0.49
CA CYS A 195 -7.33 -10.49 0.19
C CYS A 195 -5.83 -10.37 -0.04
N GLU A 196 -5.38 -10.23 -1.29
CA GLU A 196 -3.95 -10.09 -1.64
C GLU A 196 -3.29 -8.91 -0.92
N ILE A 197 -3.93 -7.74 -0.96
CA ILE A 197 -3.43 -6.54 -0.27
C ILE A 197 -3.40 -6.77 1.25
N SER A 198 -4.46 -7.35 1.83
CA SER A 198 -4.52 -7.64 3.27
C SER A 198 -3.43 -8.63 3.70
N PHE A 199 -3.19 -9.68 2.91
CA PHE A 199 -2.13 -10.65 3.16
C PHE A 199 -0.75 -10.03 3.03
N SER A 200 -0.51 -9.17 2.04
CA SER A 200 0.75 -8.44 1.89
C SER A 200 1.04 -7.55 3.10
N LEU A 201 0.03 -6.78 3.57
CA LEU A 201 0.12 -5.94 4.76
C LEU A 201 0.39 -6.77 6.02
N ILE A 202 -0.32 -7.88 6.21
CA ILE A 202 -0.16 -8.73 7.41
C ILE A 202 1.18 -9.46 7.39
N LYS A 203 1.59 -10.04 6.26
CA LYS A 203 2.89 -10.72 6.12
C LYS A 203 4.05 -9.76 6.40
N SER A 204 3.99 -8.54 5.86
CA SER A 204 4.99 -7.51 6.11
C SER A 204 4.98 -7.04 7.56
N THR A 205 3.81 -6.83 8.18
CA THR A 205 3.70 -6.51 9.62
C THR A 205 4.26 -7.61 10.51
N ILE A 206 3.98 -8.88 10.23
CA ILE A 206 4.54 -10.02 11.00
C ILE A 206 6.07 -10.03 10.88
N ARG A 207 6.61 -9.71 9.71
CA ARG A 207 8.06 -9.59 9.50
C ARG A 207 8.67 -8.45 10.33
N CYS A 208 7.94 -7.36 10.57
CA CYS A 208 8.34 -6.32 11.52
C CYS A 208 8.45 -6.85 12.96
N LEU A 209 7.58 -7.79 13.35
CA LEU A 209 7.55 -8.32 14.71
C LEU A 209 8.56 -9.43 14.95
N ARG A 210 8.78 -10.30 13.96
CA ARG A 210 9.55 -11.54 14.12
C ARG A 210 10.80 -11.64 13.24
N GLY A 211 11.10 -10.62 12.44
CA GLY A 211 12.18 -10.65 11.46
C GLY A 211 11.93 -11.64 10.32
N SER A 212 12.97 -11.93 9.55
CA SER A 212 12.92 -12.97 8.52
C SER A 212 13.01 -14.34 9.19
N ARG A 213 11.95 -15.15 9.11
CA ARG A 213 12.08 -16.58 9.42
C ARG A 213 12.91 -17.21 8.31
N SER A 214 14.11 -17.70 8.61
CA SER A 214 14.90 -18.44 7.64
C SER A 214 14.23 -19.80 7.37
N SER A 215 13.49 -19.87 6.28
CA SER A 215 13.52 -21.08 5.46
C SER A 215 14.04 -20.61 4.11
N TYR A 216 14.96 -21.37 3.51
CA TYR A 216 15.23 -21.30 2.07
C TYR A 216 13.89 -21.37 1.33
N SER A 217 13.32 -20.23 1.00
CA SER A 217 12.11 -20.14 0.19
C SER A 217 12.35 -18.99 -0.77
N SER A 218 12.32 -19.32 -2.06
CA SER A 218 12.32 -18.37 -3.17
C SER A 218 11.39 -17.18 -2.85
N PRO A 219 11.68 -15.96 -3.33
CA PRO A 219 10.75 -14.85 -3.20
C PRO A 219 9.36 -15.36 -3.64
N PRO A 220 8.29 -15.13 -2.85
CA PRO A 220 6.95 -15.51 -3.27
C PRO A 220 6.73 -14.91 -4.67
N SER A 221 6.32 -15.74 -5.62
CA SER A 221 6.00 -15.28 -6.96
C SER A 221 5.02 -14.12 -6.83
N GLN A 222 5.33 -13.01 -7.51
CA GLN A 222 4.37 -11.91 -7.58
C GLN A 222 3.11 -12.46 -8.27
N PRO A 223 1.91 -12.22 -7.73
CA PRO A 223 0.70 -12.70 -8.35
C PRO A 223 0.64 -12.14 -9.77
N CYS A 224 0.64 -13.05 -10.73
CA CYS A 224 0.49 -12.75 -12.15
C CYS A 224 -0.94 -13.10 -12.60
N LEU A 225 -1.34 -12.60 -13.77
CA LEU A 225 -2.63 -12.90 -14.40
C LEU A 225 -2.98 -14.40 -14.43
N GLU A 226 -1.99 -15.27 -14.67
CA GLU A 226 -2.21 -16.71 -14.73
C GLU A 226 -2.55 -17.30 -13.36
N ASP A 227 -1.84 -16.88 -12.30
CA ASP A 227 -2.13 -17.28 -10.93
C ASP A 227 -3.51 -16.78 -10.49
N MET A 228 -3.88 -15.55 -10.86
CA MET A 228 -5.22 -15.00 -10.63
C MET A 228 -6.31 -15.83 -11.32
N SER A 229 -6.13 -16.16 -12.60
CA SER A 229 -7.10 -16.94 -13.36
C SER A 229 -7.27 -18.35 -12.79
N ARG A 230 -6.17 -18.99 -12.40
CA ARG A 230 -6.13 -20.33 -11.79
C ARG A 230 -6.76 -20.35 -10.40
N ILE A 231 -6.39 -19.43 -9.52
CA ILE A 231 -6.97 -19.36 -8.17
C ILE A 231 -8.49 -19.09 -8.26
N ILE A 232 -8.94 -18.25 -9.19
CA ILE A 232 -10.36 -17.97 -9.40
C ILE A 232 -11.08 -19.19 -10.00
N SER A 233 -10.46 -19.98 -10.88
CA SER A 233 -11.05 -21.22 -11.37
C SER A 233 -11.13 -22.29 -10.28
N ASP A 234 -10.09 -22.40 -9.44
CA ASP A 234 -10.01 -23.40 -8.38
C ASP A 234 -10.96 -23.05 -7.22
N ALA A 235 -11.13 -21.76 -6.91
CA ALA A 235 -12.11 -21.29 -5.94
C ALA A 235 -13.57 -21.54 -6.38
N ARG A 236 -13.83 -21.84 -7.66
CA ARG A 236 -15.15 -22.28 -8.15
C ARG A 236 -15.38 -23.78 -7.98
N LEU A 237 -14.42 -24.56 -7.48
CA LEU A 237 -14.57 -25.98 -7.18
C LEU A 237 -14.93 -26.25 -5.70
N SER A 238 -15.51 -25.28 -5.00
CA SER A 238 -15.87 -25.43 -3.58
C SER A 238 -17.14 -24.67 -3.18
N ILE A 239 -18.19 -24.75 -4.02
CA ILE A 239 -19.60 -24.61 -3.61
C ILE A 239 -20.42 -25.63 -4.41
#